data_AF-T0ZXN2-F1
#
_entry.id   AF-T0ZXN2-F1
#
_cell.length_a   1.000
_cell.length_b   1.000
_cell.length_c   1.000
_cell.angle_alpha   90.00
_cell.angle_beta   90.00
_cell.angle_gamma   90.00
#
_symmetry.space_group_name_H-M   'P 1'
#
loop_
_entity.id
_entity.type
_entity.pdbx_description
1 polymer ?
#
loop_
_entity_poly.entity_id
_entity_poly.type
_entity_poly.pdbx_seq_one_letter_code
_entity_poly.pdbx_strand_id
1 'polypeptide(L)'
;MHNFCSVELGSFYLDVLKDRMYTLPAGSRARRSAQTAMYHLAECMVRWLAPILSFTAEEIWTFLAGGARRVGVPEHLARSAAGPGRRDRLAGSAAAAR
;
A
#
# COMPACT_ATOMS: atom_id res chain seq x y z
N MET A 1 23.27 -3.44 5.21
CA MET A 1 22.13 -3.40 4.27
C MET A 1 22.16 -4.54 3.27
N HIS A 2 23.20 -4.69 2.43
CA HIS A 2 23.22 -5.72 1.38
C HIS A 2 23.05 -7.16 1.92
N ASN A 3 23.76 -7.52 3.00
CA ASN A 3 23.63 -8.85 3.64
C ASN A 3 22.21 -9.11 4.18
N PHE A 4 21.58 -8.10 4.78
CA PHE A 4 20.22 -8.20 5.30
C PHE A 4 19.19 -8.41 4.18
N CYS A 5 19.30 -7.67 3.08
CA CYS A 5 18.39 -7.82 1.94
C CYS A 5 18.57 -9.18 1.24
N SER A 6 19.81 -9.66 1.13
CA SER A 6 20.10 -10.89 0.39
C SER A 6 19.83 -12.16 1.21
N VAL A 7 20.32 -12.21 2.45
CA VAL A 7 20.27 -13.43 3.27
C VAL A 7 18.98 -13.49 4.09
N GLU A 8 18.79 -12.53 5.00
CA GLU A 8 17.68 -12.54 5.95
C GLU A 8 16.33 -12.33 5.26
N LEU A 9 16.24 -11.31 4.41
CA LEU A 9 14.99 -10.96 3.75
C LEU A 9 14.69 -11.86 2.55
N GLY A 10 15.65 -11.98 1.63
CA GLY A 10 15.48 -12.71 0.37
C GLY A 10 15.40 -14.22 0.57
N SER A 11 16.52 -14.81 0.98
CA SER A 11 16.68 -16.28 1.02
C SER A 11 15.89 -16.99 2.12
N PHE A 12 15.57 -16.28 3.20
CA PHE A 12 14.91 -16.87 4.35
C PHE A 12 13.48 -16.36 4.54
N TYR A 13 13.33 -15.07 4.87
CA TYR A 13 12.04 -14.53 5.29
C TYR A 13 10.99 -14.59 4.18
N LEU A 14 11.29 -14.07 2.98
CA LEU A 14 10.33 -14.05 1.88
C LEU A 14 10.02 -15.45 1.34
N ASP A 15 11.00 -16.35 1.31
CA ASP A 15 10.78 -17.73 0.83
C ASP A 15 9.86 -18.52 1.74
N VAL A 16 10.01 -18.40 3.07
CA VAL A 16 9.08 -19.02 4.03
C VAL A 16 7.70 -18.36 3.98
N LEU A 17 7.62 -17.05 3.78
CA LEU A 17 6.36 -16.32 3.82
C LEU A 17 5.49 -16.53 2.56
N LYS A 18 6.09 -16.87 1.42
CA LYS A 18 5.38 -17.22 0.18
C LYS A 18 4.37 -18.34 0.41
N ASP A 19 4.78 -19.40 1.11
CA ASP A 19 3.92 -20.54 1.42
C ASP A 19 2.65 -20.08 2.16
N ARG A 20 2.82 -19.25 3.21
CA ARG A 20 1.69 -18.69 3.97
C ARG A 20 0.80 -17.77 3.13
N MET A 21 1.38 -16.94 2.28
CA MET A 21 0.62 -15.98 1.47
C MET A 21 -0.20 -16.66 0.37
N TYR A 22 0.29 -17.77 -0.18
CA TYR A 22 -0.37 -18.49 -1.26
C TYR A 22 -1.34 -19.58 -0.79
N THR A 23 -1.06 -20.23 0.34
CA THR A 23 -1.89 -21.34 0.82
C THR A 23 -3.01 -20.92 1.77
N LEU A 24 -2.82 -19.83 2.53
CA LEU A 24 -3.79 -19.44 3.55
C LEU A 24 -4.95 -18.60 2.98
N PRO A 25 -6.18 -18.83 3.46
CA PRO A 25 -7.34 -18.00 3.12
C PRO A 25 -7.08 -16.52 3.39
N ALA A 26 -7.62 -15.65 2.55
CA ALA A 26 -7.46 -14.19 2.65
C ALA A 26 -7.90 -13.63 4.03
N GLY A 27 -8.89 -14.26 4.66
CA GLY A 27 -9.38 -13.90 5.99
C GLY A 27 -8.62 -14.54 7.17
N SER A 28 -7.56 -15.31 6.94
CA SER A 28 -6.85 -15.99 8.03
C SER A 28 -6.01 -15.02 8.87
N ARG A 29 -5.97 -15.24 10.19
CA ARG A 29 -5.14 -14.45 11.12
C ARG A 29 -3.65 -14.52 10.77
N ALA A 30 -3.18 -15.71 10.38
CA ALA A 30 -1.79 -15.93 10.02
C ALA A 30 -1.38 -15.12 8.77
N ARG A 31 -2.23 -15.06 7.74
CA ARG A 31 -1.96 -14.24 6.54
C ARG A 31 -2.00 -12.75 6.84
N ARG A 32 -2.99 -12.27 7.61
CA ARG A 32 -3.05 -10.85 8.00
C ARG A 32 -1.85 -10.43 8.86
N SER A 33 -1.44 -11.26 9.81
CA SER A 33 -0.25 -11.01 10.64
C SER A 33 1.02 -10.92 9.79
N ALA A 34 1.17 -11.81 8.80
CA ALA A 34 2.28 -11.77 7.86
C ALA A 34 2.28 -10.49 7.01
N GLN A 35 1.12 -10.06 6.52
CA GLN A 35 0.96 -8.81 5.76
C GLN A 35 1.32 -7.58 6.59
N THR A 36 0.87 -7.51 7.85
CA THR A 36 1.22 -6.41 8.76
C THR A 36 2.73 -6.36 9.02
N ALA A 37 3.36 -7.52 9.27
CA ALA A 37 4.81 -7.57 9.46
C ALA A 37 5.58 -7.12 8.20
N MET A 38 5.18 -7.58 7.01
CA MET A 38 5.76 -7.15 5.73
C MET A 38 5.60 -5.65 5.49
N TYR A 39 4.45 -5.08 5.84
CA TYR A 39 4.20 -3.66 5.69
C TYR A 39 5.19 -2.82 6.49
N HIS A 40 5.38 -3.13 7.78
CA HIS A 40 6.33 -2.41 8.63
C HIS A 40 7.78 -2.58 8.15
N LEU A 41 8.13 -3.78 7.70
CA LEU A 41 9.45 -4.05 7.16
C LEU A 41 9.73 -3.19 5.92
N ALA A 42 8.80 -3.16 4.97
CA ALA A 42 8.91 -2.33 3.77
C ALA A 42 8.98 -0.84 4.11
N GLU A 43 8.18 -0.36 5.06
CA GLU A 43 8.18 1.04 5.50
C GLU A 43 9.56 1.45 6.07
N CYS A 44 10.14 0.63 6.94
CA CYS A 44 11.46 0.85 7.51
C CYS A 44 12.55 0.82 6.43
N MET A 45 12.49 -0.14 5.50
CA MET A 45 13.45 -0.25 4.42
C MET A 45 13.44 0.97 3.49
N VAL A 46 12.27 1.47 3.13
CA VAL A 46 12.13 2.67 2.29
C VAL A 46 12.75 3.89 2.96
N ARG A 47 12.53 4.08 4.27
CA ARG A 47 13.16 5.16 5.04
C ARG A 47 14.69 5.05 5.09
N TRP A 48 15.23 3.83 5.15
CA TRP A 48 16.68 3.61 5.11
C TRP A 48 17.28 3.81 3.71
N LEU A 49 16.51 3.57 2.64
CA LEU A 49 16.93 3.78 1.25
C LEU A 49 16.74 5.23 0.77
N ALA A 50 15.87 6.00 1.41
CA ALA A 50 15.56 7.39 1.07
C ALA A 50 16.77 8.32 0.80
N PRO A 51 17.89 8.28 1.57
CA PRO A 51 19.04 9.17 1.30
C PRO A 51 19.87 8.77 0.07
N ILE A 52 19.73 7.54 -0.45
CA ILE A 52 20.52 7.03 -1.59
C ILE A 52 19.65 7.00 -2.86
N LEU A 53 18.39 6.60 -2.72
CA LEU A 53 17.44 6.36 -3.81
C LEU A 53 16.16 7.18 -3.60
N SER A 54 16.28 8.50 -3.52
CA SER A 54 15.17 9.37 -3.10
C SER A 54 13.96 9.31 -4.04
N PHE A 55 14.17 9.24 -5.37
CA PHE A 55 13.06 9.11 -6.33
C PHE A 55 12.31 7.78 -6.15
N THR A 56 13.05 6.67 -6.10
CA THR A 56 12.45 5.33 -5.91
C THR A 56 11.78 5.21 -4.54
N ALA A 57 12.36 5.79 -3.49
CA ALA A 57 11.77 5.79 -2.16
C ALA A 57 10.43 6.54 -2.13
N GLU A 58 10.33 7.69 -2.79
CA GLU A 58 9.07 8.44 -2.93
C GLU A 58 8.03 7.63 -3.70
N GLU A 59 8.40 7.02 -4.83
CA GLU A 59 7.49 6.16 -5.59
C GLU A 59 6.96 5.01 -4.73
N ILE A 60 7.84 4.26 -4.07
CA ILE A 60 7.44 3.13 -3.20
C ILE A 60 6.53 3.63 -2.07
N TRP A 61 6.82 4.79 -1.49
CA TRP A 61 6.02 5.36 -0.41
C TRP A 61 4.56 5.61 -0.83
N THR A 62 4.33 6.06 -2.08
CA THR A 62 2.98 6.25 -2.61
C THR A 62 2.18 4.95 -2.74
N PHE A 63 2.84 3.85 -3.10
CA PHE A 63 2.21 2.53 -3.19
C PHE A 63 1.99 1.89 -1.82
N LEU A 64 2.88 2.13 -0.86
CA LEU A 64 2.81 1.54 0.47
C LEU A 64 1.67 2.16 1.30
N ALA A 65 1.54 3.49 1.30
CA ALA A 65 0.59 4.23 2.14
C ALA A 65 -0.90 4.09 1.71
N GLY A 66 -1.23 3.19 0.79
CA GLY A 66 -2.61 2.90 0.40
C GLY A 66 -3.38 4.14 -0.06
N GLY A 67 -2.86 4.88 -1.05
CA GLY A 67 -3.58 5.99 -1.71
C GLY A 67 -3.98 7.19 -0.83
N ALA A 68 -3.61 7.21 0.47
CA ALA A 68 -4.07 8.21 1.41
C ALA A 68 -3.25 9.50 1.37
N ARG A 69 -1.97 9.44 0.99
CA ARG A 69 -1.25 10.64 0.55
C ARG A 69 -1.49 10.78 -0.95
N ARG A 70 -2.63 11.38 -1.31
CA ARG A 70 -2.80 11.97 -2.64
C ARG A 70 -1.60 12.90 -2.84
N VAL A 71 -0.59 12.44 -3.57
CA VAL A 71 0.38 13.34 -4.19
C VAL A 71 -0.48 14.39 -4.85
N GLY A 72 -0.30 15.65 -4.46
CA GLY A 72 -1.15 16.75 -4.90
C GLY A 72 -1.32 16.65 -6.40
N VAL A 73 -2.50 16.20 -6.84
CA VAL A 73 -2.85 16.23 -8.25
C VAL A 73 -2.72 17.70 -8.60
N PRO A 74 -1.80 18.09 -9.49
CA PRO A 74 -1.63 19.49 -9.79
C PRO A 74 -3.00 20.02 -10.26
N GLU A 75 -3.42 21.17 -9.74
CA GLU A 75 -4.82 21.65 -9.82
C GLU A 75 -5.39 21.64 -11.25
N HIS A 76 -4.52 21.79 -12.25
CA HIS A 76 -4.88 21.72 -13.67
C HIS A 76 -5.38 20.34 -14.13
N LEU A 77 -4.92 19.24 -13.52
CA LEU A 77 -5.37 17.88 -13.82
C LEU A 77 -6.60 17.47 -13.00
N ALA A 78 -6.84 18.13 -11.86
CA ALA A 78 -8.00 17.89 -11.01
C ALA A 78 -9.33 18.32 -11.65
N ARG A 79 -9.32 19.33 -12.55
CA ARG A 79 -10.52 19.76 -13.30
C ARG A 79 -10.99 18.74 -14.33
N SER A 80 -10.08 17.94 -14.89
CA SER A 80 -10.40 16.97 -15.94
C SER A 80 -10.96 15.65 -15.39
N ALA A 81 -10.69 15.34 -14.11
CA ALA A 81 -11.23 14.15 -13.45
C ALA A 81 -12.68 14.31 -12.95
N ALA A 82 -13.28 15.49 -13.08
CA ALA A 82 -14.70 15.71 -12.83
C ALA A 82 -15.54 15.27 -14.04
N GLY A 83 -15.60 13.97 -14.28
CA GLY A 83 -16.58 13.40 -15.21
C GLY A 83 -18.01 13.72 -14.74
N PRO A 84 -18.95 14.05 -15.65
CA PRO A 84 -20.32 14.40 -15.28
C PRO A 84 -21.06 13.11 -14.88
N GLY A 85 -21.18 12.84 -13.58
CA GLY A 85 -21.92 11.64 -13.14
C GLY A 85 -22.01 11.36 -11.64
N ARG A 86 -21.56 12.28 -10.78
CA ARG A 86 -21.56 12.06 -9.31
C ARG A 86 -22.36 13.09 -8.53
N ARG A 87 -23.50 13.54 -9.07
CA ARG A 87 -24.49 14.35 -8.34
C ARG A 87 -25.73 13.56 -7.90
N ASP A 88 -26.05 12.44 -8.55
CA ASP A 88 -27.36 11.79 -8.34
C ASP A 88 -27.39 10.72 -7.24
N ARG A 89 -26.24 10.38 -6.64
CA ARG A 89 -26.16 9.28 -5.65
C ARG A 89 -26.28 9.71 -4.18
N LEU A 90 -26.37 11.02 -3.90
CA LEU A 90 -26.53 11.52 -2.52
C LEU A 90 -27.98 11.90 -2.17
N ALA A 91 -28.92 11.87 -3.12
CA ALA A 91 -30.33 12.14 -2.83
C ALA A 91 -31.13 10.91 -2.32
N GLY A 92 -30.61 9.69 -2.48
CA GLY A 92 -31.37 8.46 -2.22
C GLY A 92 -31.15 7.77 -0.86
N SER A 93 -30.12 8.13 -0.09
CA SER A 93 -29.76 7.39 1.14
C SER A 93 -30.34 7.98 2.42
N ALA A 94 -31.02 9.13 2.38
CA ALA A 94 -31.63 9.74 3.57
C ALA A 94 -33.07 9.22 3.85
N ALA A 95 -33.62 8.35 3.01
CA ALA A 95 -35.01 7.87 3.11
C ALA A 95 -35.17 6.45 3.68
N ALA A 96 -34.09 5.75 4.03
CA ALA A 96 -34.14 4.34 4.48
C ALA A 96 -33.77 4.14 5.96
N ALA A 97 -34.05 5.13 6.81
CA ALA A 97 -33.92 5.03 8.26
C ALA A 97 -35.19 5.57 8.96
N ARG A 98 -36.33 4.96 8.64
CA ARG A 98 -37.56 5.02 9.43
C ARG A 98 -38.09 3.61 9.62
#